data_AF-A0A1H3EZZ6-F1
#
_entry.id   AF-A0A1H3EZZ6-F1
#
_cell.length_a   1.000
_cell.length_b   1.000
_cell.length_c   1.000
_cell.angle_alpha   90.00
_cell.angle_beta   90.00
_cell.angle_gamma   90.00
#
_symmetry.space_group_name_H-M   'P 1'
#
loop_
_entity.id
_entity.type
_entity.pdbx_description
1 polymer ?
#
loop_
_entity_poly.entity_id
_entity_poly.type
_entity_poly.pdbx_seq_one_letter_code
_entity_poly.pdbx_strand_id
1 'polypeptide(L)'
;MRGGNAGRFGLQAAIAALHAEAPSFAETDWSQIVTLYDALLKIWPSPVVALNRAVAVSIVDGPAEALAEIEGLEADGRLAGYRYLPAAKADFLRRLGRHAEAADAYQAALGLTENEAERAFLTGRLTASRTARTREGGPAEKS
;
A
#
# COMPACT_ATOMS: atom_id res chain seq x y z
N MET A 1 -18.94 -31.83 2.79
CA MET A 1 -18.37 -31.47 1.47
C MET A 1 -16.88 -31.24 1.65
N ARG A 2 -16.02 -31.91 0.86
CA ARG A 2 -14.56 -31.79 1.00
C ARG A 2 -14.11 -30.44 0.46
N GLY A 3 -13.64 -29.55 1.34
CA GLY A 3 -12.98 -28.30 0.98
C GLY A 3 -11.66 -28.64 0.29
N GLY A 4 -11.70 -28.83 -1.03
CA GLY A 4 -10.51 -28.98 -1.84
C GLY A 4 -9.66 -27.74 -1.69
N ASN A 5 -8.38 -27.92 -1.40
CA ASN A 5 -7.37 -26.88 -1.27
C ASN A 5 -7.66 -25.75 -2.27
N ALA A 6 -8.05 -24.57 -1.78
CA ALA A 6 -8.41 -23.47 -2.66
C ALA A 6 -7.16 -23.12 -3.48
N GLY A 7 -7.14 -23.49 -4.75
CA GLY A 7 -6.08 -23.10 -5.66
C GLY A 7 -6.06 -21.57 -5.81
N ARG A 8 -5.06 -21.04 -6.51
CA ARG A 8 -4.85 -19.59 -6.70
C ARG A 8 -6.13 -18.78 -6.92
N PHE A 9 -7.01 -19.26 -7.80
CA PHE A 9 -8.23 -18.55 -8.17
C PHE A 9 -9.30 -18.62 -7.07
N GLY A 10 -9.34 -19.70 -6.29
CA GLY A 10 -10.25 -19.80 -5.15
C GLY A 10 -9.89 -18.81 -4.05
N LEU A 11 -8.59 -18.63 -3.78
CA LEU A 11 -8.12 -17.62 -2.81
C LEU A 11 -8.37 -16.19 -3.32
N GLN A 12 -8.12 -15.91 -4.59
CA GLN A 12 -8.45 -14.61 -5.19
C GLN A 12 -9.94 -14.32 -5.16
N ALA A 13 -10.79 -15.32 -5.44
CA ALA A 13 -12.23 -15.18 -5.35
C ALA A 13 -12.69 -14.92 -3.92
N ALA A 14 -12.10 -15.58 -2.92
CA ALA A 14 -12.39 -15.32 -1.52
C ALA A 14 -12.02 -13.89 -1.10
N ILE A 15 -10.85 -13.38 -1.53
CA ILE A 15 -10.45 -11.99 -1.28
C ILE A 15 -11.45 -11.01 -1.91
N ALA A 16 -11.84 -11.25 -3.17
CA ALA A 16 -12.82 -10.42 -3.86
C ALA A 16 -14.21 -10.45 -3.19
N ALA A 17 -14.63 -11.61 -2.70
CA ALA A 17 -15.90 -11.77 -1.99
C ALA A 17 -15.92 -10.94 -0.69
N LEU A 18 -14.84 -10.94 0.09
CA LEU A 18 -14.75 -10.12 1.31
C LEU A 18 -14.89 -8.62 1.02
N HIS A 19 -14.34 -8.14 -0.10
CA HIS A 19 -14.55 -6.76 -0.51
C HIS A 19 -15.99 -6.49 -0.96
N ALA A 20 -16.62 -7.45 -1.66
CA ALA A 20 -17.97 -7.28 -2.22
C ALA A 20 -19.06 -7.39 -1.15
N GLU A 21 -18.84 -8.17 -0.09
CA GLU A 21 -19.80 -8.41 0.99
C GLU A 21 -19.70 -7.35 2.10
N ALA A 22 -18.59 -6.62 2.19
CA ALA A 22 -18.40 -5.59 3.19
C ALA A 22 -19.34 -4.39 2.96
N PRO A 23 -20.07 -3.91 4.00
CA PRO A 23 -20.90 -2.72 3.89
C PRO A 23 -20.12 -1.44 3.51
N SER A 24 -18.84 -1.40 3.88
CA SER A 24 -17.91 -0.34 3.53
C SER A 24 -16.47 -0.85 3.51
N PHE A 25 -15.55 -0.04 2.96
CA PHE A 25 -14.12 -0.34 2.98
C PHE A 25 -13.58 -0.51 4.42
N ALA A 26 -14.06 0.32 5.34
CA ALA A 26 -13.63 0.26 6.75
C ALA A 26 -14.13 -1.00 7.46
N GLU A 27 -15.26 -1.55 7.01
CA GLU A 27 -15.89 -2.75 7.57
C GLU A 27 -15.50 -4.05 6.84
N THR A 28 -14.57 -3.98 5.89
CA THR A 28 -14.01 -5.19 5.27
C THR A 28 -13.23 -6.01 6.31
N ASP A 29 -13.35 -7.34 6.29
CA ASP A 29 -12.54 -8.22 7.15
C ASP A 29 -11.09 -8.29 6.65
N TRP A 30 -10.33 -7.25 7.01
CA TRP A 30 -8.94 -7.10 6.61
C TRP A 30 -8.03 -8.19 7.18
N SER A 31 -8.30 -8.67 8.39
CA SER A 31 -7.56 -9.76 9.02
C SER A 31 -7.70 -11.07 8.25
N GLN A 32 -8.90 -11.35 7.75
CA GLN A 32 -9.13 -12.49 6.87
C GLN A 32 -8.47 -12.29 5.50
N ILE A 33 -8.49 -11.07 4.94
CA ILE A 33 -7.78 -10.76 3.70
C ILE A 33 -6.27 -11.01 3.84
N VAL A 34 -5.63 -10.60 4.93
CA VAL A 34 -4.20 -10.89 5.19
C VAL A 34 -3.97 -12.39 5.20
N THR A 35 -4.81 -13.15 5.91
CA THR A 35 -4.72 -14.62 5.99
C THR A 35 -4.84 -15.27 4.60
N LEU A 36 -5.72 -14.77 3.75
CA LEU A 36 -5.89 -15.27 2.38
C LEU A 36 -4.69 -14.92 1.48
N TYR A 37 -4.12 -13.72 1.64
CA TYR A 37 -2.88 -13.35 0.95
C TYR A 37 -1.69 -14.20 1.42
N ASP A 38 -1.57 -14.51 2.71
CA ASP A 38 -0.57 -15.43 3.25
C ASP A 38 -0.68 -16.82 2.63
N ALA A 39 -1.91 -17.34 2.53
CA ALA A 39 -2.17 -18.60 1.85
C ALA A 39 -1.81 -18.53 0.36
N LEU A 40 -2.14 -17.42 -0.31
CA LEU A 40 -1.88 -17.23 -1.73
C LEU A 40 -0.38 -17.14 -2.03
N LEU A 41 0.41 -16.46 -1.19
CA LEU A 41 1.86 -16.36 -1.34
C LEU A 41 2.57 -17.71 -1.23
N LYS A 42 2.07 -18.61 -0.38
CA LYS A 42 2.63 -19.97 -0.24
C LYS A 42 2.53 -20.79 -1.53
N ILE A 43 1.47 -20.59 -2.31
CA ILE A 43 1.22 -21.33 -3.54
C ILE A 43 1.59 -20.55 -4.81
N TRP A 44 1.65 -19.22 -4.72
CA TRP A 44 2.01 -18.30 -5.79
C TRP A 44 2.78 -17.09 -5.22
N PRO A 45 4.12 -17.18 -5.11
CA PRO A 45 4.97 -16.14 -4.56
C PRO A 45 5.20 -14.98 -5.56
N SER A 46 4.10 -14.30 -5.90
CA SER A 46 4.10 -13.14 -6.79
C SER A 46 4.41 -11.85 -6.03
N PRO A 47 5.29 -10.98 -6.53
CA PRO A 47 5.59 -9.71 -5.86
C PRO A 47 4.38 -8.77 -5.86
N VAL A 48 3.47 -8.87 -6.83
CA VAL A 48 2.20 -8.12 -6.83
C VAL A 48 1.28 -8.59 -5.71
N VAL A 49 1.26 -9.90 -5.42
CA VAL A 49 0.49 -10.45 -4.29
C VAL A 49 1.09 -9.97 -2.97
N ALA A 50 2.42 -9.95 -2.85
CA ALA A 50 3.10 -9.43 -1.66
C ALA A 50 2.83 -7.93 -1.45
N LEU A 51 2.83 -7.13 -2.52
CA LEU A 51 2.47 -5.71 -2.45
C LEU A 51 1.02 -5.52 -1.96
N ASN A 52 0.07 -6.27 -2.51
CA ASN A 52 -1.33 -6.17 -2.09
C ASN A 52 -1.52 -6.63 -0.63
N ARG A 53 -0.76 -7.64 -0.20
CA ARG A 53 -0.72 -8.06 1.21
C ARG A 53 -0.23 -6.95 2.12
N ALA A 54 0.86 -6.26 1.76
CA ALA A 54 1.38 -5.14 2.54
C ALA A 54 0.34 -4.03 2.72
N VAL A 55 -0.50 -3.77 1.70
CA VAL A 55 -1.64 -2.85 1.83
C VAL A 55 -2.64 -3.32 2.89
N ALA A 56 -3.00 -4.60 2.90
CA ALA A 56 -3.90 -5.16 3.91
C ALA A 56 -3.28 -5.11 5.32
N VAL A 57 -2.01 -5.47 5.47
CA VAL A 57 -1.24 -5.33 6.73
C VAL A 57 -1.24 -3.89 7.22
N SER A 58 -1.13 -2.91 6.31
CA SER A 58 -1.16 -1.51 6.70
C SER A 58 -2.44 -1.09 7.42
N ILE A 59 -3.54 -1.81 7.18
CA ILE A 59 -4.86 -1.55 7.76
C ILE A 59 -5.03 -2.31 9.08
N VAL A 60 -4.52 -3.54 9.15
CA VAL A 60 -4.62 -4.41 10.33
C VAL A 60 -3.60 -4.04 11.41
N ASP A 61 -2.32 -4.04 11.04
CA ASP A 61 -1.21 -3.92 11.99
C ASP A 61 -0.63 -2.50 12.01
N GLY A 62 -0.74 -1.80 10.89
CA GLY A 62 -0.37 -0.39 10.79
C GLY A 62 0.64 -0.09 9.68
N PRO A 63 0.82 1.20 9.36
CA PRO A 63 1.66 1.61 8.24
C PRO A 63 3.16 1.37 8.48
N ALA A 64 3.63 1.20 9.72
CA ALA A 64 5.04 0.93 10.01
C ALA A 64 5.44 -0.49 9.59
N GLU A 65 4.61 -1.46 9.96
CA GLU A 65 4.75 -2.88 9.64
C GLU A 65 4.70 -3.08 8.12
N ALA A 66 3.71 -2.48 7.46
CA ALA A 66 3.58 -2.53 6.02
C ALA A 66 4.73 -1.84 5.27
N LEU A 67 5.31 -0.77 5.82
CA LEU A 67 6.43 -0.07 5.20
C LEU A 67 7.68 -0.97 5.11
N ALA A 68 7.95 -1.78 6.15
CA ALA A 68 9.06 -2.72 6.12
C ALA A 68 8.90 -3.78 5.01
N GLU A 69 7.68 -4.24 4.75
CA GLU A 69 7.39 -5.15 3.63
C GLU A 69 7.61 -4.47 2.27
N ILE A 70 7.19 -3.22 2.12
CA ILE A 70 7.39 -2.43 0.89
C ILE A 70 8.88 -2.21 0.62
N GLU A 71 9.67 -1.88 1.63
CA GLU A 71 11.11 -1.69 1.50
C GLU A 71 11.82 -2.99 1.08
N GLY A 72 11.35 -4.15 1.57
CA GLY A 72 11.80 -5.46 1.10
C GLY A 72 11.48 -5.70 -0.39
N LEU A 73 10.29 -5.30 -0.84
CA LEU A 73 9.89 -5.42 -2.25
C LEU A 73 10.65 -4.46 -3.18
N GLU A 74 11.00 -3.26 -2.70
CA GLU A 74 11.88 -2.34 -3.43
C GLU A 74 13.28 -2.94 -3.62
N ALA A 75 13.83 -3.56 -2.57
CA ALA A 75 15.15 -4.19 -2.62
C ALA A 75 15.20 -5.42 -3.55
N ASP A 76 14.10 -6.16 -3.66
CA ASP A 76 13.95 -7.30 -4.58
C ASP A 76 14.00 -6.85 -6.06
N GLY A 77 13.47 -5.68 -6.38
CA GLY A 77 13.56 -5.07 -7.71
C GLY A 77 12.62 -5.67 -8.77
N ARG A 78 11.94 -6.80 -8.51
CA ARG A 78 10.94 -7.38 -9.42
C ARG A 78 9.74 -6.47 -9.73
N LEU A 79 9.51 -5.44 -8.93
CA LEU A 79 8.48 -4.41 -9.14
C LEU A 79 9.05 -3.06 -9.63
N ALA A 80 10.29 -3.04 -10.12
CA ALA A 80 10.85 -1.85 -10.74
C ALA A 80 9.95 -1.35 -11.88
N GLY A 81 9.60 -0.06 -11.86
CA GLY A 81 8.66 0.54 -12.80
C GLY A 81 7.18 0.30 -12.50
N TYR A 82 6.84 -0.47 -11.47
CA TYR A 82 5.45 -0.69 -11.08
C TYR A 82 4.95 0.47 -10.20
N ARG A 83 4.19 1.40 -10.78
CA ARG A 83 3.69 2.64 -10.13
C ARG A 83 3.06 2.48 -8.75
N TYR A 84 2.43 1.33 -8.47
CA TYR A 84 1.72 1.12 -7.20
C TYR A 84 2.67 0.89 -6.01
N LEU A 85 3.91 0.43 -6.26
CA LEU A 85 4.90 0.25 -5.20
C LEU A 85 5.29 1.58 -4.53
N PRO A 86 5.80 2.60 -5.26
CA PRO A 86 6.11 3.89 -4.65
C PRO A 86 4.87 4.63 -4.17
N ALA A 87 3.69 4.41 -4.78
CA ALA A 87 2.43 4.99 -4.29
C ALA A 87 2.03 4.45 -2.91
N ALA A 88 2.14 3.13 -2.69
CA ALA A 88 1.87 2.51 -1.40
C ALA A 88 2.87 2.99 -0.33
N LYS A 89 4.18 3.01 -0.68
CA LYS A 89 5.24 3.56 0.18
C LYS A 89 4.90 4.98 0.64
N ALA A 90 4.53 5.83 -0.32
CA ALA A 90 4.22 7.23 -0.06
C ALA A 90 3.03 7.39 0.89
N ASP A 91 1.97 6.58 0.73
CA ASP A 91 0.83 6.63 1.64
C ASP A 91 1.21 6.20 3.07
N PHE A 92 2.01 5.14 3.22
CA PHE A 92 2.44 4.65 4.53
C PHE A 92 3.32 5.67 5.24
N LEU A 93 4.33 6.21 4.55
CA LEU A 93 5.18 7.29 5.07
C LEU A 93 4.36 8.50 5.50
N ARG A 94 3.38 8.90 4.70
CA ARG A 94 2.50 10.03 5.03
C ARG A 94 1.66 9.75 6.28
N ARG A 95 1.12 8.52 6.44
CA ARG A 95 0.37 8.11 7.64
C ARG A 95 1.25 8.07 8.89
N LEU A 96 2.56 7.85 8.73
CA LEU A 96 3.57 7.89 9.78
C LEU A 96 4.10 9.31 10.08
N GLY A 97 3.59 10.35 9.40
CA GLY A 97 4.11 11.72 9.55
C GLY A 97 5.47 11.96 8.87
N ARG A 98 6.01 10.98 8.12
CA ARG A 98 7.28 11.11 7.39
C ARG A 98 7.06 11.85 6.06
N HIS A 99 6.62 13.11 6.15
CA HIS A 99 6.08 13.85 5.01
C HIS A 99 7.10 14.19 3.91
N ALA A 100 8.38 14.35 4.27
CA ALA A 100 9.45 14.55 3.29
C ALA A 100 9.63 13.31 2.41
N GLU A 101 9.79 12.15 3.03
CA GLU A 101 9.99 10.88 2.33
C GLU A 101 8.73 10.47 1.56
N ALA A 102 7.54 10.76 2.09
CA ALA A 102 6.28 10.56 1.38
C ALA A 102 6.22 11.39 0.10
N ALA A 103 6.69 12.65 0.12
CA ALA A 103 6.73 13.50 -1.07
C ALA A 103 7.64 12.92 -2.15
N ASP A 104 8.82 12.41 -1.76
CA ASP A 104 9.76 11.80 -2.72
C ASP A 104 9.17 10.54 -3.34
N ALA A 105 8.51 9.69 -2.54
CA ALA A 105 7.84 8.49 -3.03
C ALA A 105 6.62 8.81 -3.92
N TYR A 106 5.81 9.84 -3.61
CA TYR A 106 4.73 10.28 -4.49
C TYR A 106 5.27 10.83 -5.82
N GLN A 107 6.42 11.51 -5.82
CA GLN A 107 7.07 11.98 -7.04
C GLN A 107 7.56 10.81 -7.90
N ALA A 108 8.13 9.76 -7.29
CA ALA A 108 8.50 8.53 -8.00
C ALA A 108 7.26 7.85 -8.62
N ALA A 109 6.15 7.75 -7.90
CA ALA A 109 4.89 7.21 -8.42
C ALA A 109 4.33 8.02 -9.60
N LEU A 110 4.42 9.35 -9.55
CA LEU A 110 4.02 10.24 -10.64
C LEU A 110 4.83 10.01 -11.92
N GLY A 111 6.13 9.73 -11.79
CA GLY A 111 6.99 9.40 -12.94
C GLY A 111 6.64 8.10 -13.64
N LEU A 112 5.82 7.24 -13.01
CA LEU A 112 5.46 5.90 -13.51
C LEU A 112 3.99 5.79 -13.95
N THR A 113 3.18 6.85 -13.78
CA THR A 113 1.76 6.82 -14.15
C THR A 113 1.51 7.54 -15.47
N GLU A 114 0.75 6.90 -16.36
CA GLU A 114 0.26 7.50 -17.60
C GLU A 114 -1.20 7.98 -17.48
N ASN A 115 -1.96 7.43 -16.54
CA ASN A 115 -3.36 7.75 -16.29
C ASN A 115 -3.54 9.12 -15.63
N GLU A 116 -4.35 9.98 -16.24
CA GLU A 116 -4.58 11.36 -15.81
C GLU A 116 -5.33 11.47 -14.48
N ALA A 117 -6.32 10.61 -14.22
CA ALA A 117 -7.05 10.63 -12.95
C ALA A 117 -6.13 10.28 -11.78
N GLU A 118 -5.26 9.29 -11.99
CA GLU A 118 -4.28 8.86 -11.00
C GLU A 118 -3.18 9.91 -10.82
N ARG A 119 -2.76 10.58 -11.90
CA ARG A 119 -1.82 11.71 -11.85
C ARG A 119 -2.37 12.87 -11.03
N ALA A 120 -3.63 13.24 -11.24
CA ALA A 120 -4.30 14.29 -10.47
C ALA A 120 -4.36 13.94 -8.98
N PHE A 121 -4.75 12.70 -8.65
CA PHE A 121 -4.77 12.22 -7.27
C PHE A 121 -3.38 12.28 -6.61
N LEU A 122 -2.37 11.70 -7.25
CA LEU A 122 -1.01 11.67 -6.72
C LEU A 122 -0.40 13.08 -6.58
N THR A 123 -0.71 13.99 -7.51
CA THR A 123 -0.28 15.40 -7.44
C THR A 123 -0.88 16.12 -6.23
N GLY A 124 -2.16 15.87 -5.93
CA GLY A 124 -2.80 16.39 -4.73
C GLY A 124 -2.12 15.89 -3.46
N ARG A 125 -1.79 14.60 -3.39
CA ARG A 125 -1.09 13.98 -2.25
C ARG A 125 0.34 14.49 -2.08
N LEU A 126 1.07 14.67 -3.17
CA LEU A 126 2.40 15.27 -3.17
C LEU A 126 2.37 16.69 -2.60
N THR A 127 1.44 17.51 -3.09
CA THR A 127 1.27 18.90 -2.63
C THR A 127 0.95 18.94 -1.13
N ALA A 128 0.01 18.12 -0.67
CA ALA A 128 -0.34 18.02 0.75
C ALA A 128 0.87 17.63 1.62
N SER A 129 1.65 16.63 1.18
CA SER A 129 2.84 16.16 1.92
C SER A 129 3.93 17.24 1.98
N ARG A 130 4.16 17.97 0.88
CA ARG A 130 5.10 19.10 0.86
C ARG A 130 4.69 20.24 1.80
N THR A 131 3.40 20.56 1.84
CA THR A 131 2.85 21.56 2.77
C THR A 131 2.99 21.13 4.23
N ALA A 132 2.74 19.86 4.54
CA ALA A 132 2.89 19.34 5.89
C ALA A 132 4.36 19.38 6.35
N ARG A 133 5.30 18.99 5.49
CA ARG A 133 6.76 19.11 5.74
C ARG A 133 7.17 20.54 6.10
N THR A 134 6.66 21.54 5.40
CA THR A 134 7.00 22.95 5.71
C THR A 134 6.49 23.42 7.07
N ARG A 135 5.42 22.83 7.59
CA ARG A 135 4.88 23.14 8.92
C ARG A 135 5.70 22.48 10.03
N GLU A 136 6.22 21.28 9.78
CA GLU A 136 7.13 20.58 10.70
C GLU A 136 8.49 21.28 10.85
N GLY A 137 8.95 21.95 9.78
CA GLY A 137 10.20 22.71 9.76
C GLY A 137 10.08 24.21 10.08
N GLY A 138 8.93 24.67 10.59
CA GLY A 138 8.74 26.07 11.00
C GLY A 138 9.71 26.49 12.12
N PRO A 139 10.15 27.76 12.17
CA PRO A 139 11.26 28.17 13.03
C PRO A 139 10.92 27.94 14.51
N ALA A 140 11.84 27.29 15.24
CA ALA A 140 11.87 27.37 16.69
C ALA A 140 12.02 28.86 17.07
N GLU A 141 10.96 29.46 17.60
CA GLU A 141 11.02 30.79 18.19
C GLU A 141 12.10 30.79 19.28
N LYS A 142 13.21 31.49 19.01
CA LYS A 142 14.21 31.80 20.03
C LYS A 142 13.54 32.73 21.04
N SER A 143 13.37 32.22 22.27
CA SER A 143 13.17 33.04 23.47
C SER A 143 14.45 33.78 23.85
#